data_AF-X1RH30-F1
#
_entry.id   AF-X1RH30-F1
#
_cell.length_a   1.000
_cell.length_b   1.000
_cell.length_c   1.000
_cell.angle_alpha   90.00
_cell.angle_beta   90.00
_cell.angle_gamma   90.00
#
_symmetry.space_group_name_H-M   'P 1'
#
loop_
_entity.id
_entity.type
_entity.pdbx_description
1 polymer ?
#
loop_
_entity_poly.entity_id
_entity_poly.type
_entity_poly.pdbx_seq_one_letter_code
_entity_poly.pdbx_strand_id
1 'polypeptide(L)' 'GSGQASIAAIKANRHYIGYDTNEEYVKLAKKRIAKFEFDFKTPGLFEVKSKKRGKKKPVVSTAK' A
#
# COMPACT_ATOMS: atom_id res chain seq x y z
N GLY A 1 -14.43 -7.80 2.25
CA GLY A 1 -14.43 -6.33 2.27
C GLY A 1 -13.41 -5.86 1.29
N SER A 2 -13.24 -4.55 1.14
CA SER A 2 -12.35 -3.96 0.13
C SER A 2 -10.85 -3.99 0.48
N GLY A 3 -10.47 -4.46 1.68
CA GLY A 3 -9.07 -4.52 2.14
C GLY A 3 -8.49 -3.20 2.67
N GLN A 4 -9.30 -2.16 2.88
CA GLN A 4 -8.82 -0.84 3.30
C GLN A 4 -8.23 -0.81 4.71
N ALA A 5 -8.80 -1.56 5.66
CA ALA A 5 -8.27 -1.67 7.01
C ALA A 5 -6.84 -2.25 7.02
N SER A 6 -6.58 -3.27 6.21
CA SER A 6 -5.25 -3.85 6.02
C SER A 6 -4.26 -2.84 5.43
N ILE A 7 -4.68 -2.04 4.44
CA ILE A 7 -3.83 -0.99 3.85
C ILE A 7 -3.48 0.08 4.90
N ALA A 8 -4.45 0.49 5.73
CA ALA A 8 -4.19 1.44 6.81
C ALA A 8 -3.22 0.87 7.87
N ALA A 9 -3.36 -0.41 8.20
CA ALA A 9 -2.44 -1.09 9.11
C ALA A 9 -1.01 -1.16 8.55
N ILE A 10 -0.84 -1.48 7.26
CA ILE A 10 0.47 -1.45 6.58
C ILE A 10 1.10 -0.06 6.66
N LYS A 11 0.33 1.00 6.36
CA LYS A 11 0.81 2.39 6.49
C LYS A 11 1.21 2.76 7.91
N ALA A 12 0.48 2.26 8.89
CA ALA A 12 0.73 2.49 10.31
C ALA A 12 1.81 1.57 10.90
N ASN A 13 2.44 0.71 10.08
CA ASN A 13 3.38 -0.33 10.51
C ASN A 13 2.81 -1.24 11.63
N ARG A 14 1.56 -1.66 11.49
CA ARG A 14 0.85 -2.52 12.44
C ARG A 14 0.56 -3.89 11.83
N HIS A 15 0.47 -4.91 12.68
CA HIS A 15 -0.04 -6.21 12.29
C HIS A 15 -1.54 -6.13 11.98
N TYR A 16 -2.01 -6.93 11.02
CA TYR A 16 -3.42 -7.02 10.66
C TYR A 16 -3.79 -8.45 10.30
N ILE A 17 -5.06 -8.79 10.51
CA ILE A 17 -5.69 -10.00 9.98
C ILE A 17 -7.03 -9.56 9.39
N GLY A 18 -7.32 -9.96 8.15
CA GLY A 18 -8.56 -9.62 7.46
C GLY A 18 -9.36 -10.87 7.14
N TYR A 19 -10.63 -10.88 7.55
CA TYR A 19 -11.59 -11.93 7.20
C TYR A 19 -12.73 -11.35 6.39
N ASP A 20 -13.29 -12.16 5.48
CA ASP A 20 -14.53 -11.85 4.81
C ASP A 20 -15.26 -13.14 4.41
N THR A 21 -16.59 -13.08 4.39
CA THR A 21 -17.43 -14.23 4.04
C THR A 21 -17.53 -14.47 2.54
N ASN A 22 -17.30 -13.44 1.72
CA ASN A 22 -17.39 -13.56 0.27
C ASN A 22 -15.98 -13.67 -0.35
N GLU A 23 -15.76 -14.79 -1.03
CA GLU A 23 -14.48 -15.14 -1.64
C GLU A 23 -14.02 -14.13 -2.71
N GLU A 24 -14.93 -13.53 -3.47
CA GLU A 24 -14.59 -12.53 -4.49
C GLU A 24 -13.97 -11.29 -3.85
N TYR A 25 -14.53 -10.84 -2.73
CA TYR A 25 -13.97 -9.72 -1.97
C TYR A 25 -12.62 -10.09 -1.33
N VAL A 26 -12.43 -11.34 -0.89
CA VAL A 26 -11.12 -11.82 -0.40
C VAL A 26 -10.07 -11.75 -1.53
N LYS A 27 -10.40 -12.24 -2.71
CA LYS A 27 -9.53 -12.21 -3.90
C LYS A 27 -9.19 -10.75 -4.28
N LEU A 28 -10.18 -9.87 -4.28
CA LEU A 28 -10.00 -8.44 -4.57
C LEU A 28 -9.09 -7.76 -3.53
N ALA A 29 -9.36 -7.98 -2.24
CA ALA A 29 -8.57 -7.42 -1.15
C ALA A 29 -7.11 -7.88 -1.21
N LYS A 30 -6.86 -9.18 -1.40
CA LYS A 30 -5.51 -9.74 -1.55
C LYS A 30 -4.72 -9.06 -2.68
N LYS A 31 -5.33 -8.91 -3.86
CA LYS A 31 -4.70 -8.22 -5.00
C LYS A 31 -4.31 -6.78 -4.66
N ARG A 32 -5.20 -6.04 -3.99
CA ARG A 32 -4.97 -4.63 -3.61
C ARG A 32 -3.88 -4.48 -2.56
N ILE A 33 -3.91 -5.33 -1.54
CA ILE A 33 -2.94 -5.34 -0.44
C ILE A 33 -1.55 -5.68 -0.98
N ALA A 34 -1.42 -6.73 -1.79
CA ALA A 34 -0.14 -7.14 -2.36
C ALA A 34 0.48 -6.05 -3.23
N LYS A 35 -0.33 -5.40 -4.10
CA LYS A 35 0.12 -4.27 -4.90
C LYS A 35 0.58 -3.10 -4.03
N PHE A 36 -0.22 -2.73 -3.03
CA PHE A 36 0.12 -1.62 -2.14
C PHE A 36 1.37 -1.92 -1.31
N GLU A 37 1.52 -3.13 -0.79
CA GLU A 37 2.68 -3.55 0.00
C GLU A 37 3.98 -3.49 -0.81
N PHE A 38 3.93 -3.95 -2.07
CA PHE A 38 5.06 -3.85 -3.00
C PHE A 38 5.43 -2.39 -3.25
N ASP A 39 4.48 -1.57 -3.68
CA ASP A 39 4.71 -0.15 -4.00
C ASP A 39 5.21 0.63 -2.75
N PHE A 40 4.70 0.29 -1.57
CA PHE A 40 5.01 0.99 -0.32
C PHE A 40 6.37 0.58 0.27
N LYS A 41 6.76 -0.71 0.19
CA LYS A 41 8.02 -1.20 0.76
C LYS A 41 9.22 -1.00 -0.15
N THR A 42 9.02 -0.91 -1.46
CA THR A 42 10.12 -0.74 -2.42
C THR A 42 10.00 0.56 -3.24
N PRO A 43 10.02 1.74 -2.59
CA PRO A 43 10.09 2.99 -3.33
C PRO A 43 11.42 3.03 -4.10
N GLY A 44 11.35 3.09 -5.43
CA GLY A 44 12.52 3.29 -6.29
C GLY A 44 13.25 2.04 -6.80
N LEU A 45 12.76 0.82 -6.52
CA LEU A 45 13.43 -0.42 -6.97
C LEU A 45 13.53 -0.56 -8.50
N PHE A 46 12.65 0.09 -9.25
CA PHE A 46 12.66 0.12 -10.72
C PHE A 46 13.01 1.50 -11.30
N GLU A 47 13.50 2.46 -10.50
CA GLU A 47 13.79 3.81 -10.98
C GLU A 47 15.06 3.90 -11.88
N VAL A 48 15.80 2.81 -12.06
CA VAL A 48 16.95 2.74 -12.97
C VAL A 48 16.49 2.49 -14.42
N LYS A 49 15.65 3.39 -14.98
CA LYS A 49 15.51 3.67 -16.43
C LYS A 49 14.35 4.66 -16.68
N SER A 50 14.58 5.95 -16.45
CA SER A 50 14.26 7.03 -17.40
C SER A 50 14.46 8.39 -16.77
N LYS A 51 15.20 9.25 -17.49
CA LYS A 51 15.48 10.64 -17.12
C LYS A 51 14.19 11.43 -16.89
N LYS A 52 14.22 12.24 -15.82
CA LYS A 52 13.49 13.50 -15.59
C LYS A 52 11.96 13.48 -15.76
N ARG A 53 11.24 13.56 -14.64
CA ARG A 53 10.26 14.62 -14.35
C ARG A 53 9.75 14.45 -12.91
N GLY A 54 10.03 15.45 -12.07
CA GLY A 54 9.70 15.40 -10.65
C GLY A 54 8.20 15.29 -10.39
N LYS A 55 7.85 14.67 -9.25
CA LYS A 55 6.67 15.06 -8.44
C LYS A 55 6.73 14.44 -7.03
N LYS A 56 6.87 15.37 -6.07
CA LYS A 56 6.53 15.40 -4.63
C LYS A 56 6.54 14.10 -3.81
N LYS A 57 7.42 14.09 -2.80
CA LYS A 57 7.33 13.24 -1.60
C LYS A 57 5.93 13.38 -0.98
N PRO A 58 5.26 12.31 -0.51
CA PRO A 58 4.17 12.48 0.43
C PRO A 58 4.79 13.01 1.73
N VAL A 59 4.67 14.33 1.91
CA VAL A 59 4.93 14.99 3.18
C VAL A 59 3.84 14.51 4.12
N VAL A 60 4.19 13.71 5.13
CA VAL A 60 3.54 13.82 6.43
C VAL A 60 4.63 13.85 7.47
N SER A 61 5.38 14.95 7.46
CA SER A 61 6.12 15.41 8.60
C SER A 61 5.21 16.31 9.44
N THR A 62 5.18 15.98 10.72
CA THR A 62 5.12 16.93 11.85
C THR A 62 3.75 17.29 12.41
N ALA A 63 3.68 17.06 13.71
CA ALA A 63 2.66 17.44 14.67
C ALA A 63 2.21 18.90 14.58
N LYS A 64 0.95 19.12 14.97
CA LYS A 64 0.53 20.27 15.76
C LYS A 64 -0.56 19.82 16.71
#